data_AF-A0AAN0R4K1-F1
#
_entry.id   AF-A0AAN0R4K1-F1
#
_cell.length_a   1.000
_cell.length_b   1.000
_cell.length_c   1.000
_cell.angle_alpha   90.00
_cell.angle_beta   90.00
_cell.angle_gamma   90.00
#
_symmetry.space_group_name_H-M   'P 1'
#
loop_
_entity.id
_entity.type
_entity.pdbx_description
1 polymer ?
#
loop_
_entity_poly.entity_id
_entity_poly.type
_entity_poly.pdbx_seq_one_letter_code
_entity_poly.pdbx_strand_id
1 'polypeptide(L)'
;MIRVLLSLDLNDASHKQRDDLYEILKGKNWQKTKHVDTVWTLTYSDYDHGSAANFKTIRDYLANTFHSAAQKLKLNEIYYVAQLGNDSVIARQVKKVDGAYKILHVETYDAK
;
A
#
# COMPACT_ATOMS: atom_id res chain seq x y z
N MET A 1 2.74 -14.92 -12.90
CA MET A 1 2.09 -14.46 -11.65
C MET A 1 3.03 -13.53 -10.91
N ILE A 2 2.55 -12.40 -10.39
CA ILE A 2 3.28 -11.54 -9.45
C ILE A 2 2.56 -11.56 -8.10
N ARG A 3 3.32 -11.71 -7.00
CA ARG A 3 2.81 -11.57 -5.63
C ARG A 3 3.25 -10.25 -5.03
N VAL A 4 2.34 -9.58 -4.35
CA VAL A 4 2.60 -8.35 -3.61
C VAL A 4 2.55 -8.65 -2.12
N LEU A 5 3.60 -8.30 -1.39
CA LEU A 5 3.60 -8.21 0.06
C LEU A 5 3.58 -6.73 0.44
N LEU A 6 2.65 -6.34 1.28
CA LEU A 6 2.43 -4.96 1.71
C LEU A 6 2.51 -4.89 3.23
N SER A 7 3.28 -3.94 3.75
CA SER A 7 3.26 -3.52 5.15
C SER A 7 2.73 -2.10 5.24
N LEU A 8 1.83 -1.86 6.19
CA LEU A 8 1.22 -0.56 6.46
C LEU A 8 1.67 -0.01 7.82
N ASP A 9 1.79 1.31 7.89
CA ASP A 9 1.86 2.03 9.14
C ASP A 9 0.87 3.22 9.12
N LEU A 10 0.12 3.35 10.21
CA LEU A 10 -1.08 4.17 10.38
C LEU A 10 -1.03 4.92 11.72
N ASN A 11 0.15 5.45 12.09
CA ASN A 11 0.46 6.06 13.40
C ASN A 11 -0.67 6.93 13.98
N ASP A 12 -1.26 7.82 13.18
CA ASP A 12 -2.28 8.77 13.64
C ASP A 12 -3.74 8.36 13.31
N ALA A 13 -3.98 7.13 12.87
CA ALA A 13 -5.31 6.66 12.52
C ALA A 13 -6.05 6.10 13.75
N SER A 14 -7.29 6.55 13.96
CA SER A 14 -8.22 5.95 14.94
C SER A 14 -8.55 4.49 14.60
N HIS A 15 -8.98 3.71 15.59
CA HIS A 15 -9.41 2.32 15.37
C HIS A 15 -10.46 2.20 14.26
N LYS A 16 -11.48 3.07 14.27
CA LYS A 16 -12.50 3.09 13.22
C LYS A 16 -11.91 3.33 11.82
N GLN A 17 -10.96 4.26 11.69
CA GLN A 17 -10.33 4.50 10.39
C GLN A 17 -9.48 3.32 9.92
N ARG A 18 -8.81 2.62 10.84
CA ARG A 18 -8.08 1.38 10.53
C ARG A 18 -9.03 0.30 10.04
N ASP A 19 -10.13 0.07 10.77
CA ASP A 19 -11.16 -0.90 10.40
C ASP A 19 -11.77 -0.57 9.02
N ASP A 20 -12.15 0.69 8.79
CA ASP A 20 -12.71 1.13 7.51
C ASP A 20 -11.70 0.95 6.35
N LEU A 21 -10.40 1.21 6.57
CA LEU A 21 -9.35 0.94 5.58
C LEU A 21 -9.23 -0.56 5.30
N TYR A 22 -9.28 -1.39 6.34
CA TYR A 22 -9.18 -2.83 6.21
C TYR A 22 -10.36 -3.43 5.45
N GLU A 23 -11.57 -2.89 5.62
CA GLU A 23 -12.72 -3.27 4.80
C GLU A 23 -12.55 -2.86 3.33
N ILE A 24 -11.97 -1.69 3.05
CA ILE A 24 -11.61 -1.31 1.67
C ILE A 24 -10.62 -2.31 1.05
N LEU A 25 -9.59 -2.72 1.80
CA LEU A 25 -8.59 -3.67 1.32
C LEU A 25 -9.21 -5.05 1.08
N LYS A 26 -10.02 -5.55 2.00
CA LYS A 26 -10.77 -6.81 1.83
C LYS A 26 -11.67 -6.77 0.59
N GLY A 27 -12.43 -5.70 0.40
CA GLY A 27 -13.27 -5.50 -0.79
C GLY A 27 -12.49 -5.41 -2.10
N LYS A 28 -11.18 -5.18 -2.02
CA LYS A 28 -10.22 -5.17 -3.15
C LYS A 28 -9.44 -6.48 -3.28
N ASN A 29 -9.87 -7.55 -2.63
CA ASN A 29 -9.26 -8.89 -2.63
C ASN A 29 -7.88 -8.96 -1.97
N TRP A 30 -7.51 -7.99 -1.14
CA TRP A 30 -6.33 -8.14 -0.30
C TRP A 30 -6.56 -9.17 0.79
N GLN A 31 -5.55 -9.99 1.03
CA GLN A 31 -5.56 -11.00 2.08
C GLN A 31 -4.68 -10.52 3.24
N LYS A 32 -5.26 -10.42 4.44
CA LYS A 32 -4.51 -10.09 5.64
C LYS A 32 -3.70 -11.31 6.10
N THR A 33 -2.44 -11.13 6.47
CA THR A 33 -1.65 -12.23 7.04
C THR A 33 -2.08 -12.54 8.46
N LYS A 34 -2.06 -13.81 8.85
CA LYS A 34 -2.29 -14.21 10.24
C LYS A 34 -1.14 -13.69 11.12
N HIS A 35 -1.46 -13.29 12.34
CA HIS A 35 -0.50 -12.88 13.39
C HIS A 35 0.29 -11.58 13.13
N VAL A 36 0.07 -10.88 12.02
CA VAL A 36 0.70 -9.58 11.74
C VAL A 36 -0.37 -8.60 11.27
N ASP A 37 -0.63 -7.57 12.06
CA ASP A 37 -1.87 -6.78 11.95
C ASP A 37 -1.92 -5.76 10.82
N THR A 38 -0.78 -5.41 10.25
CA THR A 38 -0.67 -4.39 9.20
C THR A 38 -0.10 -4.94 7.90
N VAL A 39 0.07 -6.27 7.82
CA VAL A 39 0.63 -6.94 6.64
C VAL A 39 -0.46 -7.61 5.81
N TRP A 40 -0.40 -7.35 4.50
CA TRP A 40 -1.38 -7.78 3.53
C TRP A 40 -0.70 -8.32 2.28
N THR A 41 -1.39 -9.20 1.56
CA THR A 41 -0.92 -9.77 0.31
C THR A 41 -1.98 -9.65 -0.78
N LEU A 42 -1.51 -9.47 -2.01
CA LEU A 42 -2.34 -9.52 -3.22
C LEU A 42 -1.61 -10.31 -4.30
N THR A 43 -2.34 -11.12 -5.05
CA THR A 43 -1.75 -11.96 -6.11
C THR A 43 -2.35 -11.59 -7.46
N TYR A 44 -1.48 -11.36 -8.45
CA TYR A 44 -1.83 -11.14 -9.84
C TYR A 44 -1.43 -12.38 -10.63
N SER A 45 -2.35 -13.33 -10.78
CA SER A 45 -2.09 -14.64 -11.40
C SER A 45 -1.62 -14.50 -12.85
N ASP A 46 -2.25 -13.60 -13.61
CA ASP A 46 -2.02 -13.43 -15.06
C ASP A 46 -0.88 -12.48 -15.39
N TYR A 47 -0.21 -11.89 -14.38
CA TYR A 47 0.86 -10.92 -14.61
C TYR A 47 2.22 -11.60 -14.70
N ASP A 48 2.97 -11.25 -15.74
CA ASP A 48 4.32 -11.74 -16.02
C ASP A 48 5.44 -10.92 -15.34
N HIS A 49 6.48 -11.61 -14.86
CA HIS A 49 7.64 -11.04 -14.17
C HIS A 49 8.67 -10.37 -15.09
N GLY A 50 8.64 -10.61 -16.41
CA GLY A 50 9.45 -9.90 -17.39
C GLY A 50 8.81 -8.61 -17.90
N SER A 51 7.52 -8.38 -17.59
CA SER A 51 6.77 -7.24 -18.10
C SER A 51 6.85 -6.02 -17.17
N ALA A 52 7.66 -5.03 -17.56
CA ALA A 52 7.72 -3.73 -16.89
C ALA A 52 6.35 -3.03 -16.85
N ALA A 53 5.49 -3.25 -17.85
CA ALA A 53 4.13 -2.72 -17.90
C ALA A 53 3.25 -3.30 -16.78
N ASN A 54 3.35 -4.60 -16.50
CA ASN A 54 2.62 -5.24 -15.40
C ASN A 54 3.01 -4.65 -14.05
N PHE A 55 4.31 -4.50 -13.80
CA PHE A 55 4.78 -3.85 -12.57
C PHE A 55 4.33 -2.40 -12.45
N LYS A 56 4.36 -1.63 -13.56
CA LYS A 56 3.83 -0.26 -13.57
C LYS A 56 2.34 -0.23 -13.19
N THR A 57 1.53 -1.13 -13.75
CA THR A 57 0.10 -1.23 -13.41
C THR A 57 -0.12 -1.52 -11.93
N ILE A 58 0.67 -2.43 -11.33
CA ILE A 58 0.60 -2.69 -9.88
C ILE A 58 0.98 -1.42 -9.08
N ARG A 59 2.06 -0.74 -9.45
CA ARG A 59 2.51 0.51 -8.79
C ARG A 59 1.45 1.60 -8.79
N ASP A 60 0.80 1.78 -9.93
CA ASP A 60 -0.25 2.78 -10.11
C ASP A 60 -1.51 2.38 -9.30
N TYR A 61 -1.86 1.10 -9.31
CA TYR A 61 -2.95 0.56 -8.48
C TYR A 61 -2.73 0.79 -6.98
N LEU A 62 -1.51 0.55 -6.47
CA LEU A 62 -1.17 0.79 -5.07
C LEU A 62 -1.28 2.28 -4.72
N ALA A 63 -0.66 3.15 -5.54
CA ALA A 63 -0.75 4.60 -5.35
C ALA A 63 -2.19 5.08 -5.29
N ASN A 64 -3.00 4.70 -6.28
CA ASN A 64 -4.40 5.13 -6.37
C ASN A 64 -5.24 4.59 -5.22
N THR A 65 -4.99 3.34 -4.79
CA THR A 65 -5.73 2.72 -3.68
C THR A 65 -5.50 3.48 -2.37
N PHE A 66 -4.24 3.73 -1.99
CA PHE A 66 -3.94 4.40 -0.73
C PHE A 66 -4.25 5.90 -0.77
N HIS A 67 -4.05 6.56 -1.92
CA HIS A 67 -4.45 7.95 -2.10
C HIS A 67 -5.96 8.13 -1.94
N SER A 68 -6.76 7.31 -2.64
CA SER A 68 -8.22 7.35 -2.54
C SER A 68 -8.71 7.00 -1.15
N ALA A 69 -8.10 6.01 -0.48
CA ALA A 69 -8.47 5.63 0.86
C ALA A 69 -8.15 6.72 1.88
N ALA A 70 -6.98 7.37 1.78
CA ALA A 70 -6.60 8.48 2.63
C ALA A 70 -7.59 9.65 2.50
N GLN A 71 -7.95 10.00 1.26
CA GLN A 71 -8.97 11.02 0.99
C GLN A 71 -10.33 10.66 1.58
N LYS A 72 -10.84 9.46 1.30
CA LYS A 72 -12.17 9.00 1.70
C LYS A 72 -12.31 8.92 3.22
N LEU A 73 -11.30 8.39 3.90
CA LEU A 73 -11.30 8.14 5.35
C LEU A 73 -10.75 9.33 6.16
N LYS A 74 -10.34 10.39 5.47
CA LYS A 74 -9.72 11.59 6.06
C LYS A 74 -8.54 11.22 6.98
N LEU A 75 -7.70 10.28 6.53
CA LEU A 75 -6.51 9.86 7.26
C LEU A 75 -5.46 10.98 7.21
N ASN A 76 -4.75 11.26 8.30
CA ASN A 76 -3.68 12.26 8.26
C ASN A 76 -2.54 11.80 7.34
N GLU A 77 -2.15 10.55 7.51
CA GLU A 77 -1.13 9.89 6.71
C GLU A 77 -1.29 8.38 6.65
N ILE A 78 -0.70 7.77 5.63
CA ILE A 78 -0.50 6.32 5.46
C ILE A 78 0.94 6.13 5.00
N TYR A 79 1.73 5.38 5.74
CA TYR A 79 2.99 4.84 5.22
C TYR A 79 2.75 3.42 4.72
N TYR A 80 3.40 3.10 3.61
CA TYR A 80 3.39 1.73 3.14
C TYR A 80 4.71 1.34 2.48
N VAL A 81 5.08 0.09 2.72
CA VAL A 81 6.19 -0.58 2.04
C VAL A 81 5.63 -1.78 1.29
N ALA A 82 5.96 -1.93 0.02
CA ALA A 82 5.51 -3.04 -0.80
C ALA A 82 6.66 -3.71 -1.56
N GLN A 83 6.71 -5.04 -1.49
CA GLN A 83 7.53 -5.90 -2.33
C GLN A 83 6.68 -6.47 -3.45
N LEU A 84 7.11 -6.32 -4.70
CA LEU A 84 6.38 -6.77 -5.88
C LEU A 84 7.21 -7.87 -6.57
N GLY A 85 6.89 -9.14 -6.33
CA GLY A 85 7.69 -10.24 -6.87
C GLY A 85 9.17 -10.10 -6.50
N ASN A 86 10.04 -10.05 -7.52
CA ASN A 86 11.49 -9.85 -7.36
C ASN A 86 11.94 -8.43 -7.76
N ASP A 87 11.01 -7.48 -7.92
CA ASP A 87 11.32 -6.09 -8.25
C ASP A 87 11.82 -5.32 -7.01
N SER A 88 12.31 -4.10 -7.21
CA SER A 88 12.71 -3.22 -6.10
C SER A 88 11.55 -2.92 -5.16
N VAL A 89 11.88 -2.79 -3.87
CA VAL A 89 10.94 -2.38 -2.83
C VAL A 89 10.40 -0.98 -3.13
N ILE A 90 9.12 -0.76 -2.84
CA ILE A 90 8.48 0.53 -2.89
C ILE A 90 8.22 1.00 -1.47
N ALA A 91 8.73 2.16 -1.10
CA ALA A 91 8.39 2.85 0.15
C ALA A 91 7.74 4.19 -0.17
N ARG A 92 6.53 4.42 0.34
CA ARG A 92 5.74 5.61 0.07
C ARG A 92 4.98 6.09 1.28
N GLN A 93 4.72 7.40 1.31
CA GLN A 93 3.86 8.07 2.25
C GLN A 93 2.73 8.75 1.48
N VAL A 94 1.50 8.51 1.87
CA VAL A 94 0.34 9.29 1.44
C VAL A 94 -0.01 10.22 2.58
N LYS A 95 0.08 11.53 2.40
CA LYS A 95 -0.22 12.50 3.47
C LYS A 95 -0.95 13.73 2.96
N LYS A 96 -1.69 14.40 3.85
CA LYS A 96 -2.32 15.68 3.55
C LYS A 96 -1.30 16.83 3.68
N VAL A 97 -1.10 17.58 2.60
CA VAL A 97 -0.21 18.75 2.51
C VAL A 97 -1.00 19.89 1.87
N ASP A 98 -1.08 21.04 2.54
CA ASP A 98 -1.78 22.24 2.06
C ASP A 98 -3.23 21.95 1.61
N GLY A 99 -3.93 21.09 2.36
CA GLY A 99 -5.31 20.72 2.06
C GLY A 99 -5.48 19.58 1.04
N ALA A 100 -4.43 19.19 0.32
CA ALA A 100 -4.46 18.13 -0.70
C ALA A 100 -3.66 16.88 -0.28
N TYR A 101 -4.13 15.70 -0.67
CA TYR A 101 -3.39 14.46 -0.45
C TYR A 101 -2.31 14.29 -1.52
N LYS A 102 -1.06 14.07 -1.09
CA LYS A 102 0.09 13.84 -1.95
C LYS A 102 0.68 12.46 -1.66
N ILE A 103 1.25 11.84 -2.70
CA ILE A 103 2.03 10.60 -2.61
C ILE A 103 3.50 10.99 -2.69
N LEU A 104 4.27 10.65 -1.67
CA LEU A 104 5.68 10.96 -1.54
C LEU A 104 6.49 9.67 -1.50
N HIS A 105 7.70 9.71 -2.07
CA HIS A 105 8.68 8.64 -1.89
C HIS A 105 9.29 8.75 -0.49
N VAL A 106 9.53 7.60 0.13
CA VAL A 106 10.21 7.51 1.43
C VAL A 106 11.55 6.83 1.21
N GLU A 107 12.61 7.39 1.78
CA GLU A 107 13.94 6.79 1.72
C GLU A 107 14.00 5.53 2.57
N THR A 108 14.69 4.51 2.05
CA THR A 108 15.06 3.31 2.80
C THR A 108 16.45 3.51 3.37
N TYR A 109 16.66 3.09 4.61
CA TYR A 109 17.96 3.17 5.27
C TYR A 109 18.55 1.77 5.44
N ASP A 110 19.88 1.68 5.38
CA ASP A 110 20.58 0.47 5.77
C ASP A 110 20.39 0.24 7.28
N ALA A 111 19.92 -0.95 7.65
CA ALA A 111 19.88 -1.36 9.05
C ALA A 111 21.32 -1.50 9.54
N LYS A 112 21.74 -0.60 10.44
CA LYS A 112 23.03 -0.70 11.14
C LYS A 112 22.99 -1.78 12.21
#